data_AF-A0A7C7UFC2-F1
#
_entry.id   AF-A0A7C7UFC2-F1
#
_cell.length_a   1.000
_cell.length_b   1.000
_cell.length_c   1.000
_cell.angle_alpha   90.00
_cell.angle_beta   90.00
_cell.angle_gamma   90.00
#
_symmetry.space_group_name_H-M   'P 1'
#
loop_
_entity.id
_entity.type
_entity.pdbx_description
1 polymer ?
#
loop_
_entity_poly.entity_id
_entity_poly.type
_entity_poly.pdbx_seq_one_letter_code
_entity_poly.pdbx_strand_id
1 'polypeptide(L)'
;MALVSMRDMLYHAHHNGYAVGAFDLVSLEFLEGIMTAAERCRSPVILSLAESHFNYFDFELIMPAVEAAARRSPVPVAIHLDHGTSLTSAVRAIRLGCTGVMVDASHEPLSENIRSTRAVVDMAHACGVPVEGELGYVPGVEGEDAVRHPGEIAYTTVAEARTYVEKTGVDFLAVSVGTVHGRMQGRPRLDWQRLEQINETLEIPLVIHGGTGLSDDQFHRLISRGVAKINYYTALADMAGRQVRANAGAEHNGSYTDLMEGVRDAISAEVERCMRVWGSIERAPELLTRCTPWSPVEHVIIYNVSAISEPEAEAMMAEGRKVLSAIPGVREVITGRAVQENAKYRYTWLVRFCHPKVIDSYREHPAHVSFADTLFRPVASERISIDYQTLDMEYTAESASQDIAVAWQVPRNEPRTTG
;
A
#
# COMPACT_ATOMS: atom_id res chain seq x y z
N MET A 1 5.35 14.50 -3.83
CA MET A 1 5.33 13.20 -4.52
C MET A 1 6.37 12.32 -3.88
N ALA A 2 6.01 11.12 -3.38
CA ALA A 2 6.94 9.98 -3.26
C ALA A 2 6.24 8.62 -3.05
N LEU A 3 5.06 8.38 -3.64
CA LEU A 3 4.53 7.02 -3.77
C LEU A 3 5.18 6.35 -5.00
N VAL A 4 5.75 5.16 -4.84
CA VAL A 4 6.57 4.51 -5.89
C VAL A 4 6.26 3.03 -6.07
N SER A 5 6.78 2.43 -7.15
CA SER A 5 6.77 1.00 -7.40
C SER A 5 7.48 0.23 -6.27
N MET A 6 6.74 -0.61 -5.54
CA MET A 6 7.30 -1.47 -4.49
C MET A 6 8.31 -2.48 -5.08
N ARG A 7 8.11 -2.90 -6.33
CA ARG A 7 9.04 -3.77 -7.06
C ARG A 7 10.39 -3.12 -7.24
N ASP A 8 10.43 -1.95 -7.86
CA ASP A 8 11.68 -1.25 -8.12
C ASP A 8 12.38 -0.92 -6.78
N MET A 9 11.61 -0.55 -5.75
CA MET A 9 12.11 -0.32 -4.40
C MET A 9 12.83 -1.53 -3.80
N LEU A 10 12.20 -2.71 -3.82
CA LEU A 10 12.78 -3.91 -3.21
C LEU A 10 13.90 -4.53 -4.05
N TYR A 11 13.82 -4.47 -5.37
CA TYR A 11 14.96 -4.85 -6.21
C TYR A 11 16.13 -3.90 -6.02
N HIS A 12 15.90 -2.59 -5.85
CA HIS A 12 16.98 -1.67 -5.50
C HIS A 12 17.64 -2.04 -4.17
N ALA A 13 16.85 -2.42 -3.16
CA ALA A 13 17.35 -2.87 -1.87
C ALA A 13 18.19 -4.16 -1.96
N HIS A 14 17.65 -5.16 -2.66
CA HIS A 14 18.32 -6.44 -2.92
C HIS A 14 19.68 -6.26 -3.59
N HIS A 15 19.76 -5.49 -4.68
CA HIS A 15 21.02 -5.26 -5.41
C HIS A 15 22.05 -4.44 -4.64
N ASN A 16 21.62 -3.60 -3.69
CA ASN A 16 22.50 -2.69 -2.95
C ASN A 16 22.78 -3.15 -1.50
N GLY A 17 22.36 -4.37 -1.14
CA GLY A 17 22.69 -4.98 0.14
C GLY A 17 22.10 -4.25 1.35
N TYR A 18 20.84 -3.81 1.27
CA TYR A 18 20.08 -3.26 2.40
C TYR A 18 18.65 -3.81 2.39
N ALA A 19 17.91 -3.61 3.48
CA ALA A 19 16.48 -3.95 3.54
C ALA A 19 15.60 -2.72 3.79
N VAL A 20 14.42 -2.73 3.18
CA VAL A 20 13.36 -1.76 3.45
C VAL A 20 12.46 -2.29 4.56
N GLY A 21 12.19 -1.43 5.54
CA GLY A 21 11.24 -1.74 6.59
C GLY A 21 9.80 -1.69 6.10
N ALA A 22 9.07 -2.78 6.34
CA ALA A 22 7.62 -2.84 6.24
C ALA A 22 7.03 -2.80 7.64
N PHE A 23 6.57 -1.61 8.03
CA PHE A 23 6.07 -1.35 9.37
C PHE A 23 4.56 -1.38 9.36
N ASP A 24 3.95 -2.29 10.12
CA ASP A 24 2.50 -2.30 10.23
C ASP A 24 2.03 -1.11 11.08
N LEU A 25 0.93 -0.52 10.63
CA LEU A 25 0.27 0.57 11.33
C LEU A 25 -1.16 0.20 11.70
N VAL A 26 -1.59 0.69 12.87
CA VAL A 26 -2.94 0.46 13.40
C VAL A 26 -3.65 1.76 13.81
N SER A 27 -2.97 2.91 13.71
CA SER A 27 -3.50 4.24 14.01
C SER A 27 -2.72 5.35 13.31
N LEU A 28 -3.19 6.59 13.43
CA LEU A 28 -2.48 7.77 12.92
C LEU A 28 -1.15 8.01 13.65
N GLU A 29 -1.03 7.66 14.93
CA GLU A 29 0.23 7.76 15.66
C GLU A 29 1.32 6.87 15.07
N PHE A 30 0.95 5.65 14.64
CA PHE A 30 1.87 4.76 13.93
C PHE A 30 2.25 5.35 12.58
N LEU A 31 1.27 5.77 11.78
CA LEU A 31 1.51 6.37 10.47
C LEU A 31 2.47 7.56 10.59
N GLU A 32 2.21 8.48 11.51
CA GLU A 32 3.05 9.67 11.71
C GLU A 32 4.44 9.33 12.26
N GLY A 33 4.55 8.40 13.22
CA GLY A 33 5.83 7.97 13.75
C GLY A 33 6.72 7.31 12.70
N ILE A 34 6.15 6.41 11.88
CA ILE A 34 6.85 5.74 10.78
C ILE A 34 7.32 6.75 9.73
N MET A 35 6.42 7.64 9.29
CA MET A 35 6.74 8.65 8.28
C MET A 35 7.78 9.66 8.78
N THR A 36 7.67 10.11 10.03
CA THR A 36 8.65 11.03 10.64
C THR A 36 10.05 10.45 10.61
N ALA A 37 10.19 9.18 11.02
CA ALA A 37 11.46 8.47 10.97
C ALA A 37 11.99 8.33 9.54
N ALA A 38 11.15 7.88 8.60
CA ALA A 38 11.52 7.70 7.20
C ALA A 38 12.06 9.00 6.57
N GLU A 39 11.37 10.11 6.82
CA GLU A 39 11.73 11.44 6.30
C GLU A 39 13.01 11.97 6.93
N ARG A 40 13.17 11.87 8.26
CA ARG A 40 14.41 12.25 8.96
C ARG A 40 15.62 11.45 8.50
N CYS A 41 15.44 10.15 8.30
CA CYS A 41 16.48 9.24 7.84
C CYS A 41 16.71 9.26 6.34
N ARG A 42 15.89 9.98 5.57
CA ARG A 42 15.92 9.97 4.10
C ARG A 42 15.93 8.52 3.57
N SER A 43 15.08 7.68 4.17
CA SER A 43 15.01 6.24 3.94
C SER A 43 13.75 5.87 3.16
N PRO A 44 13.81 4.91 2.23
CA PRO A 44 12.59 4.29 1.72
C PRO A 44 11.83 3.57 2.84
N VAL A 45 10.52 3.47 2.71
CA VAL A 45 9.65 2.81 3.69
C VAL A 45 8.44 2.15 3.03
N ILE A 46 7.98 1.05 3.61
CA ILE A 46 6.71 0.41 3.26
C ILE A 46 5.73 0.62 4.42
N LEU A 47 4.62 1.30 4.13
CA LEU A 47 3.48 1.40 5.05
C LEU A 47 2.66 0.13 4.90
N SER A 48 2.73 -0.73 5.90
CA SER A 48 2.13 -2.06 5.87
C SER A 48 0.81 -2.07 6.65
N LEU A 49 -0.19 -2.79 6.14
CA LEU A 49 -1.50 -2.97 6.77
C LEU A 49 -1.85 -4.45 6.76
N ALA A 50 -1.71 -5.10 7.93
CA ALA A 50 -2.06 -6.51 8.10
C ALA A 50 -3.57 -6.73 8.21
N GLU A 51 -4.12 -7.67 7.44
CA GLU A 51 -5.56 -7.97 7.44
C GLU A 51 -6.06 -8.44 8.82
N SER A 52 -5.20 -9.12 9.59
CA SER A 52 -5.48 -9.54 10.98
C SER A 52 -5.76 -8.35 11.92
N HIS A 53 -5.26 -7.15 11.61
CA HIS A 53 -5.44 -5.95 12.41
C HIS A 53 -6.69 -5.15 12.06
N PHE A 54 -7.46 -5.52 11.03
CA PHE A 54 -8.65 -4.76 10.59
C PHE A 54 -9.82 -4.81 11.59
N ASN A 55 -9.71 -5.60 12.66
CA ASN A 55 -10.64 -5.55 13.79
C ASN A 55 -10.33 -4.40 14.76
N TYR A 56 -9.14 -3.80 14.70
CA TYR A 56 -8.72 -2.70 15.57
C TYR A 56 -9.00 -1.31 14.98
N PHE A 57 -9.04 -1.20 13.66
CA PHE A 57 -9.32 0.05 12.94
C PHE A 57 -10.09 -0.22 11.65
N ASP A 58 -10.83 0.78 11.17
CA ASP A 58 -11.48 0.70 9.88
C ASP A 58 -10.45 0.92 8.75
N PHE A 59 -10.17 -0.15 8.01
CA PHE A 59 -9.24 -0.15 6.88
C PHE A 59 -9.61 0.88 5.80
N GLU A 60 -10.90 1.06 5.50
CA GLU A 60 -11.34 2.02 4.48
C GLU A 60 -11.20 3.46 4.95
N LEU A 61 -11.37 3.70 6.26
CA LEU A 61 -11.24 5.02 6.85
C LEU A 61 -9.77 5.48 6.95
N ILE A 62 -8.84 4.56 7.24
CA ILE A 62 -7.42 4.92 7.41
C ILE A 62 -6.68 5.07 6.08
N MET A 63 -7.05 4.31 5.05
CA MET A 63 -6.33 4.27 3.77
C MET A 63 -6.18 5.65 3.08
N PRO A 64 -7.20 6.54 3.06
CA PRO A 64 -7.03 7.90 2.56
C PRO A 64 -5.92 8.68 3.28
N ALA A 65 -5.76 8.48 4.60
CA ALA A 65 -4.70 9.13 5.38
C ALA A 65 -3.32 8.56 5.04
N VAL A 66 -3.22 7.24 4.91
CA VAL A 66 -1.99 6.53 4.49
C VAL A 66 -1.53 6.99 3.12
N GLU A 67 -2.44 7.01 2.13
CA GLU A 67 -2.12 7.45 0.78
C GLU A 67 -1.72 8.93 0.73
N ALA A 68 -2.43 9.80 1.46
CA ALA A 68 -2.09 11.22 1.55
C ALA A 68 -0.68 11.41 2.16
N ALA A 69 -0.34 10.67 3.21
CA ALA A 69 0.99 10.70 3.83
C ALA A 69 2.08 10.22 2.86
N ALA A 70 1.83 9.13 2.13
CA ALA A 70 2.77 8.61 1.13
C ALA A 70 3.02 9.60 -0.02
N ARG A 71 1.95 10.22 -0.56
CA ARG A 71 2.05 11.16 -1.69
C ARG A 71 2.78 12.45 -1.33
N ARG A 72 2.58 12.98 -0.12
CA ARG A 72 3.21 14.23 0.32
C ARG A 72 4.66 14.06 0.75
N SER A 73 5.09 12.83 1.02
CA SER A 73 6.44 12.57 1.50
C SER A 73 7.51 12.92 0.46
N PRO A 74 8.71 13.34 0.88
CA PRO A 74 9.88 13.50 0.01
C PRO A 74 10.71 12.20 -0.15
N VAL A 75 10.40 11.12 0.59
CA VAL A 75 11.12 9.84 0.52
C VAL A 75 10.27 8.75 -0.12
N PRO A 76 10.85 7.76 -0.83
CA PRO A 76 10.08 6.71 -1.48
C PRO A 76 9.24 5.90 -0.50
N VAL A 77 7.94 5.85 -0.75
CA VAL A 77 6.94 5.13 0.04
C VAL A 77 6.23 4.13 -0.87
N ALA A 78 5.98 2.93 -0.35
CA ALA A 78 5.02 1.99 -0.91
C ALA A 78 3.96 1.65 0.15
N ILE A 79 2.78 1.21 -0.29
CA ILE A 79 1.68 0.83 0.61
C ILE A 79 1.37 -0.64 0.37
N HIS A 80 1.38 -1.46 1.41
CA HIS A 80 1.34 -2.91 1.29
C HIS A 80 0.19 -3.51 2.11
N LEU A 81 -0.59 -4.41 1.50
CA LEU A 81 -1.46 -5.32 2.24
C LEU A 81 -0.63 -6.50 2.74
N ASP A 82 -0.62 -6.72 4.05
CA ASP A 82 0.11 -7.82 4.69
C ASP A 82 -0.83 -8.96 5.08
N HIS A 83 -0.37 -10.20 4.92
CA HIS A 83 -1.14 -11.44 5.18
C HIS A 83 -2.56 -11.44 4.58
N GLY A 84 -2.71 -11.02 3.32
CA GLY A 84 -3.99 -11.09 2.62
C GLY A 84 -4.47 -12.54 2.50
N THR A 85 -5.69 -12.80 2.94
CA THR A 85 -6.26 -14.16 3.04
C THR A 85 -6.96 -14.63 1.77
N SER A 86 -7.24 -13.72 0.82
CA SER A 86 -8.03 -14.03 -0.37
C SER A 86 -7.79 -13.10 -1.55
N LEU A 87 -8.20 -13.53 -2.75
CA LEU A 87 -8.25 -12.70 -3.94
C LEU A 87 -9.11 -11.44 -3.72
N THR A 88 -10.23 -11.58 -3.01
CA THR A 88 -11.12 -10.47 -2.68
C THR A 88 -10.43 -9.43 -1.80
N SER A 89 -9.64 -9.88 -0.82
CA SER A 89 -8.84 -9.01 0.05
C SER A 89 -7.80 -8.24 -0.76
N ALA A 90 -7.11 -8.90 -1.69
CA ALA A 90 -6.16 -8.25 -2.60
C ALA A 90 -6.84 -7.20 -3.51
N VAL A 91 -7.98 -7.53 -4.14
CA VAL A 91 -8.75 -6.59 -4.98
C VAL A 91 -9.18 -5.37 -4.16
N ARG A 92 -9.69 -5.59 -2.93
CA ARG A 92 -10.10 -4.51 -2.02
C ARG A 92 -8.92 -3.60 -1.67
N ALA A 93 -7.77 -4.16 -1.32
CA ALA A 93 -6.58 -3.39 -0.98
C ALA A 93 -6.05 -2.55 -2.14
N ILE A 94 -5.96 -3.12 -3.34
CA ILE A 94 -5.54 -2.39 -4.55
C ILE A 94 -6.48 -1.23 -4.84
N ARG A 95 -7.79 -1.46 -4.73
CA ARG A 95 -8.81 -0.41 -4.90
C ARG A 95 -8.61 0.74 -3.92
N LEU A 96 -8.30 0.43 -2.66
CA LEU A 96 -8.11 1.41 -1.60
C LEU A 96 -6.75 2.14 -1.67
N GLY A 97 -5.80 1.65 -2.47
CA GLY A 97 -4.56 2.37 -2.75
C GLY A 97 -3.27 1.62 -2.40
N CYS A 98 -3.34 0.34 -2.03
CA CYS A 98 -2.14 -0.48 -1.87
C CYS A 98 -1.39 -0.60 -3.21
N THR A 99 -0.08 -0.38 -3.16
CA THR A 99 0.85 -0.48 -4.30
C THR A 99 1.70 -1.75 -4.25
N GLY A 100 1.42 -2.64 -3.30
CA GLY A 100 1.86 -4.03 -3.23
C GLY A 100 0.87 -4.85 -2.41
N VAL A 101 0.76 -6.14 -2.67
CA VAL A 101 -0.09 -7.04 -1.87
C VAL A 101 0.63 -8.33 -1.54
N MET A 102 0.38 -8.85 -0.35
CA MET A 102 0.76 -10.21 0.03
C MET A 102 -0.47 -11.11 -0.02
N VAL A 103 -0.27 -12.35 -0.47
CA VAL A 103 -1.22 -13.44 -0.26
C VAL A 103 -0.58 -14.52 0.60
N ASP A 104 -1.21 -14.79 1.73
CA ASP A 104 -0.75 -15.79 2.67
C ASP A 104 -1.63 -17.05 2.58
N ALA A 105 -1.17 -17.99 1.76
CA ALA A 105 -1.70 -19.35 1.68
C ALA A 105 -0.68 -20.37 2.21
N SER A 106 0.22 -19.94 3.10
CA SER A 106 1.30 -20.76 3.67
C SER A 106 0.83 -22.03 4.39
N HIS A 107 -0.37 -21.96 4.99
CA HIS A 107 -1.01 -23.05 5.71
C HIS A 107 -1.59 -24.14 4.78
N GLU A 108 -1.73 -23.85 3.48
CA GLU A 108 -2.27 -24.77 2.49
C GLU A 108 -1.18 -25.68 1.89
N PRO A 109 -1.52 -26.87 1.38
CA PRO A 109 -0.58 -27.69 0.63
C PRO A 109 0.04 -26.90 -0.55
N LEU A 110 1.31 -27.15 -0.87
CA LEU A 110 2.05 -26.39 -1.88
C LEU A 110 1.29 -26.17 -3.21
N SER A 111 0.60 -27.20 -3.72
CA SER A 111 -0.17 -27.07 -4.97
C SER A 111 -1.36 -26.11 -4.87
N GLU A 112 -1.96 -26.04 -3.69
CA GLU A 112 -3.07 -25.14 -3.39
C GLU A 112 -2.56 -23.70 -3.21
N ASN A 113 -1.49 -23.53 -2.42
CA ASN A 113 -0.81 -22.25 -2.24
C ASN A 113 -0.39 -21.68 -3.61
N ILE A 114 0.26 -22.47 -4.47
CA ILE A 114 0.61 -22.05 -5.84
C ILE A 114 -0.62 -21.61 -6.64
N ARG A 115 -1.73 -22.35 -6.57
CA ARG A 115 -2.94 -22.02 -7.33
C ARG A 115 -3.55 -20.70 -6.87
N SER A 116 -3.74 -20.54 -5.57
CA SER A 116 -4.33 -19.34 -4.97
C SER A 116 -3.45 -18.12 -5.18
N THR A 117 -2.14 -18.25 -4.96
CA THR A 117 -1.18 -17.17 -5.21
C THR A 117 -1.13 -16.79 -6.68
N ARG A 118 -1.14 -17.77 -7.60
CA ARG A 118 -1.14 -17.47 -9.05
C ARG A 118 -2.35 -16.64 -9.46
N ALA A 119 -3.54 -16.94 -8.94
CA ALA A 119 -4.73 -16.16 -9.23
C ALA A 119 -4.61 -14.70 -8.75
N VAL A 120 -3.98 -14.47 -7.59
CA VAL A 120 -3.69 -13.12 -7.09
C VAL A 120 -2.64 -12.43 -7.95
N VAL A 121 -1.56 -13.13 -8.33
CA VAL A 121 -0.50 -12.61 -9.22
C VAL A 121 -1.08 -12.15 -10.55
N ASP A 122 -1.85 -13.00 -11.24
CA ASP A 122 -2.42 -12.67 -12.54
C ASP A 122 -3.32 -11.41 -12.46
N MET A 123 -4.14 -11.31 -11.41
CA MET A 123 -4.99 -10.13 -11.17
C MET A 123 -4.17 -8.87 -10.83
N ALA A 124 -3.23 -8.98 -9.88
CA ALA A 124 -2.48 -7.83 -9.37
C ALA A 124 -1.51 -7.28 -10.44
N HIS A 125 -0.89 -8.16 -11.23
CA HIS A 125 -0.02 -7.76 -12.34
C HIS A 125 -0.79 -7.05 -13.45
N ALA A 126 -2.04 -7.43 -13.71
CA ALA A 126 -2.95 -6.69 -14.60
C ALA A 126 -3.31 -5.30 -14.05
N CYS A 127 -3.14 -5.09 -12.74
CA CYS A 127 -3.23 -3.79 -12.07
C CYS A 127 -1.88 -3.09 -11.89
N GLY A 128 -0.78 -3.68 -12.37
CA GLY A 128 0.58 -3.17 -12.16
C GLY A 128 1.10 -3.27 -10.72
N VAL A 129 0.42 -4.03 -9.86
CA VAL A 129 0.76 -4.20 -8.45
C VAL A 129 1.60 -5.48 -8.27
N PRO A 130 2.80 -5.39 -7.68
CA PRO A 130 3.61 -6.57 -7.38
C PRO A 130 3.02 -7.39 -6.23
N VAL A 131 3.33 -8.69 -6.23
CA VAL A 131 2.82 -9.65 -5.24
C VAL A 131 3.95 -10.28 -4.44
N GLU A 132 3.79 -10.27 -3.13
CA GLU A 132 4.53 -11.10 -2.19
C GLU A 132 3.79 -12.41 -1.96
N GLY A 133 4.47 -13.54 -2.10
CA GLY A 133 3.97 -14.84 -1.66
C GLY A 133 4.71 -15.32 -0.42
N GLU A 134 4.08 -16.24 0.33
CA GLU A 134 4.70 -16.92 1.45
C GLU A 134 4.83 -18.42 1.20
N LEU A 135 6.01 -18.95 1.52
CA LEU A 135 6.29 -20.37 1.45
C LEU A 135 7.04 -20.87 2.69
N GLY A 136 6.63 -22.02 3.21
CA GLY A 136 6.92 -22.41 4.59
C GLY A 136 5.83 -21.86 5.50
N TYR A 137 5.99 -21.98 6.82
CA TYR A 137 5.05 -21.42 7.79
C TYR A 137 5.82 -20.74 8.92
N VAL A 138 5.46 -19.49 9.18
CA VAL A 138 5.98 -18.70 10.30
C VAL A 138 4.91 -18.70 11.41
N PRO A 139 5.12 -19.39 12.55
CA PRO A 139 4.10 -19.47 13.59
C PRO A 139 3.97 -18.14 14.35
N GLY A 140 2.79 -17.88 14.89
CA GLY A 140 2.51 -16.71 15.74
C GLY A 140 1.50 -15.75 15.09
N VAL A 141 1.14 -14.70 15.83
CA VAL A 141 0.33 -13.58 15.35
C VAL A 141 1.03 -12.29 15.78
N GLU A 142 1.14 -11.33 14.87
CA GLU A 142 1.73 -10.02 15.15
C GLU A 142 1.03 -9.32 16.34
N GLY A 143 1.81 -8.75 17.26
CA GLY A 143 1.31 -8.11 18.48
C GLY A 143 0.92 -9.06 19.63
N GLU A 144 0.91 -10.36 19.38
CA GLU A 144 0.59 -11.38 20.39
C GLU A 144 1.83 -12.15 20.86
N ASP A 145 1.66 -13.00 21.88
CA ASP A 145 2.72 -13.93 22.29
C ASP A 145 2.75 -15.13 21.34
N ALA A 146 3.89 -15.42 20.72
CA ALA A 146 4.03 -16.55 19.78
C ALA A 146 3.60 -17.90 20.39
N VAL A 147 3.79 -18.04 21.71
CA VAL A 147 3.43 -19.23 22.51
C VAL A 147 1.92 -19.49 22.53
N ARG A 148 1.09 -18.46 22.32
CA ARG A 148 -0.38 -18.60 22.28
C ARG A 148 -0.89 -19.22 20.98
N HIS A 149 -0.04 -19.25 19.94
CA HIS A 149 -0.34 -19.81 18.63
C HIS A 149 0.71 -20.86 18.25
N PRO A 150 0.74 -22.02 18.94
CA PRO A 150 1.74 -23.06 18.73
C PRO A 150 1.47 -23.78 17.41
N GLY A 151 1.97 -23.23 16.30
CA GLY A 151 2.09 -23.94 15.04
C GLY A 151 3.49 -24.52 14.87
N GLU A 152 3.60 -25.66 14.18
CA GLU A 152 4.90 -26.24 13.83
C GLU A 152 5.56 -25.44 12.71
N ILE A 153 6.80 -24.97 12.93
CA ILE A 153 7.57 -24.26 11.91
C ILE A 153 7.78 -25.20 10.71
N ALA A 154 7.29 -24.79 9.53
CA ALA A 154 7.60 -25.45 8.27
C ALA A 154 8.65 -24.63 7.52
N TYR A 155 9.88 -25.14 7.44
CA TYR A 155 10.98 -24.46 6.76
C TYR A 155 10.82 -24.49 5.23
N THR A 156 11.07 -23.36 4.58
CA THR A 156 11.06 -23.25 3.11
C THR A 156 12.20 -24.07 2.50
N THR A 157 11.93 -25.08 1.67
CA THR A 157 13.02 -25.78 0.95
C THR A 157 13.39 -25.06 -0.34
N VAL A 158 14.66 -25.18 -0.77
CA VAL A 158 15.15 -24.56 -2.02
C VAL A 158 14.37 -25.03 -3.25
N ALA A 159 14.04 -26.33 -3.30
CA ALA A 159 13.32 -26.93 -4.43
C ALA A 159 11.87 -26.45 -4.51
N GLU A 160 11.19 -26.34 -3.36
CA GLU A 160 9.83 -25.79 -3.30
C GLU A 160 9.84 -24.30 -3.63
N ALA A 161 10.80 -23.53 -3.12
CA ALA A 161 10.92 -22.10 -3.41
C ALA A 161 11.07 -21.84 -4.91
N ARG A 162 11.94 -22.60 -5.59
CA ARG A 162 12.09 -22.54 -7.05
C ARG A 162 10.77 -22.84 -7.76
N THR A 163 10.16 -23.98 -7.42
CA THR A 163 8.90 -24.41 -8.04
C THR A 163 7.78 -23.39 -7.80
N TYR A 164 7.74 -22.80 -6.61
CA TYR A 164 6.75 -21.82 -6.20
C TYR A 164 6.87 -20.55 -7.02
N VAL A 165 8.06 -19.94 -7.07
CA VAL A 165 8.31 -18.71 -7.83
C VAL A 165 8.05 -18.93 -9.32
N GLU A 166 8.55 -20.03 -9.90
CA GLU A 166 8.34 -20.35 -11.32
C GLU A 166 6.86 -20.49 -11.69
N LYS A 167 6.06 -21.12 -10.83
CA LYS A 167 4.64 -21.37 -11.13
C LYS A 167 3.72 -20.21 -10.78
N THR A 168 4.03 -19.46 -9.73
CA THR A 168 3.20 -18.33 -9.28
C THR A 168 3.53 -17.05 -10.02
N GLY A 169 4.82 -16.77 -10.26
CA GLY A 169 5.28 -15.48 -10.78
C GLY A 169 5.30 -14.35 -9.74
N VAL A 170 5.37 -14.67 -8.45
CA VAL A 170 5.52 -13.65 -7.39
C VAL A 170 6.76 -12.79 -7.59
N ASP A 171 6.70 -11.53 -7.16
CA ASP A 171 7.79 -10.58 -7.28
C ASP A 171 8.79 -10.67 -6.12
N PHE A 172 8.31 -11.06 -4.94
CA PHE A 172 9.08 -11.26 -3.70
C PHE A 172 8.60 -12.52 -2.97
N LEU A 173 9.47 -13.13 -2.17
CA LEU A 173 9.15 -14.35 -1.43
C LEU A 173 9.45 -14.21 0.06
N ALA A 174 8.41 -14.32 0.88
CA ALA A 174 8.53 -14.56 2.31
C ALA A 174 8.96 -16.02 2.56
N VAL A 175 10.04 -16.16 3.35
CA VAL A 175 10.66 -17.46 3.63
C VAL A 175 10.68 -17.75 5.13
N SER A 176 10.29 -18.97 5.49
CA SER A 176 10.44 -19.50 6.84
C SER A 176 11.82 -20.15 7.00
N VAL A 177 12.70 -19.42 7.67
CA VAL A 177 14.08 -19.84 8.00
C VAL A 177 14.33 -19.89 9.52
N GLY A 178 13.25 -19.94 10.32
CA GLY A 178 13.30 -20.08 11.78
C GLY A 178 12.94 -18.82 12.57
N THR A 179 12.32 -17.81 11.93
CA THR A 179 11.63 -16.70 12.62
C THR A 179 10.22 -17.12 13.05
N VAL A 180 9.60 -16.33 13.94
CA VAL A 180 8.21 -16.48 14.38
C VAL A 180 7.60 -15.09 14.58
N HIS A 181 6.28 -14.94 14.42
CA HIS A 181 5.58 -13.69 14.73
C HIS A 181 5.40 -13.49 16.23
N GLY A 182 5.36 -12.23 16.67
CA GLY A 182 5.06 -11.89 18.07
C GLY A 182 6.25 -11.98 19.02
N ARG A 183 5.96 -12.02 20.34
CA ARG A 183 7.01 -12.05 21.37
C ARG A 183 7.68 -13.41 21.44
N MET A 184 8.99 -13.47 21.15
CA MET A 184 9.80 -14.69 21.23
C MET A 184 10.38 -14.93 22.63
N GLN A 185 10.47 -16.20 23.05
CA GLN A 185 11.33 -16.62 24.16
C GLN A 185 12.61 -17.30 23.62
N GLY A 186 13.78 -16.80 24.02
CA GLY A 186 15.08 -17.33 23.60
C GLY A 186 15.63 -16.72 22.30
N ARG A 187 16.82 -17.16 21.86
CA ARG A 187 17.43 -16.71 20.61
C ARG A 187 17.01 -17.61 19.45
N PRO A 188 16.34 -17.10 18.39
CA PRO A 188 15.99 -17.92 17.23
C PRO A 188 17.26 -18.45 16.55
N ARG A 189 17.22 -19.73 16.19
CA ARG A 189 18.27 -20.37 15.39
C ARG A 189 17.86 -20.33 13.93
N LEU A 190 18.33 -19.30 13.23
CA LEU A 190 18.05 -19.14 11.81
C LEU A 190 18.91 -20.09 10.97
N ASP A 191 18.30 -20.68 9.93
CA ASP A 191 18.98 -21.55 8.96
C ASP A 191 19.65 -20.71 7.86
N TRP A 192 20.87 -20.27 8.13
CA TRP A 192 21.64 -19.40 7.25
C TRP A 192 22.01 -20.04 5.92
N GLN A 193 22.31 -21.35 5.94
CA GLN A 193 22.71 -22.08 4.74
C GLN A 193 21.53 -22.19 3.78
N ARG A 194 20.34 -22.51 4.31
CA ARG A 194 19.10 -22.54 3.53
C ARG A 194 18.79 -21.18 2.91
N LEU A 195 18.87 -20.10 3.69
CA LEU A 195 18.61 -18.75 3.17
C LEU A 195 19.55 -18.38 2.02
N GLU A 196 20.84 -18.66 2.18
CA GLU A 196 21.87 -18.43 1.15
C GLU A 196 21.58 -19.21 -0.13
N GLN A 197 21.25 -20.50 0.00
CA GLN A 197 20.89 -21.35 -1.15
C GLN A 197 19.59 -20.92 -1.84
N ILE A 198 18.60 -20.42 -1.10
CA ILE A 198 17.36 -19.87 -1.68
C ILE A 198 17.70 -18.61 -2.48
N ASN A 199 18.46 -17.67 -1.91
CA ASN A 199 18.83 -16.44 -2.60
C ASN A 199 19.63 -16.70 -3.88
N GLU A 200 20.64 -17.57 -3.84
CA GLU A 200 21.42 -17.98 -5.02
C GLU A 200 20.57 -18.66 -6.09
N THR A 201 19.49 -19.34 -5.70
CA THR A 201 18.62 -20.07 -6.62
C THR A 201 17.58 -19.16 -7.29
N LEU A 202 17.03 -18.20 -6.56
CA LEU A 202 15.89 -17.41 -7.01
C LEU A 202 16.28 -16.05 -7.60
N GLU A 203 17.31 -15.40 -7.05
CA GLU A 203 17.75 -14.05 -7.43
C GLU A 203 16.62 -12.99 -7.40
N ILE A 204 15.60 -13.18 -6.57
CA ILE A 204 14.55 -12.20 -6.28
C ILE A 204 14.65 -11.70 -4.84
N PRO A 205 14.09 -10.52 -4.51
CA PRO A 205 14.06 -10.01 -3.13
C PRO A 205 13.38 -11.00 -2.18
N LEU A 206 14.08 -11.37 -1.09
CA LEU A 206 13.51 -12.19 -0.02
C LEU A 206 12.93 -11.33 1.10
N VAL A 207 11.91 -11.85 1.76
CA VAL A 207 11.17 -11.18 2.83
C VAL A 207 11.29 -11.99 4.11
N ILE A 208 11.54 -11.30 5.23
CA ILE A 208 11.52 -11.90 6.56
C ILE A 208 10.36 -11.33 7.37
N HIS A 209 9.51 -12.25 7.80
CA HIS A 209 8.45 -12.05 8.76
C HIS A 209 8.93 -12.34 10.18
N GLY A 210 8.33 -11.68 11.18
CA GLY A 210 8.68 -11.91 12.59
C GLY A 210 10.08 -11.44 12.97
N GLY A 211 10.47 -10.22 12.58
CA GLY A 211 11.79 -9.66 12.91
C GLY A 211 11.97 -9.28 14.39
N THR A 212 10.89 -9.21 15.17
CA THR A 212 10.95 -8.78 16.58
C THR A 212 11.76 -9.76 17.43
N GLY A 213 12.83 -9.26 18.07
CA GLY A 213 13.70 -10.07 18.94
C GLY A 213 14.98 -10.58 18.28
N LEU A 214 15.18 -10.34 16.98
CA LEU A 214 16.46 -10.57 16.30
C LEU A 214 17.52 -9.56 16.75
N SER A 215 18.78 -9.99 16.82
CA SER A 215 19.90 -9.07 17.04
C SER A 215 20.31 -8.33 15.76
N ASP A 216 21.00 -7.20 15.92
CA ASP A 216 21.52 -6.42 14.78
C ASP A 216 22.44 -7.27 13.88
N ASP A 217 23.25 -8.16 14.45
CA ASP A 217 24.06 -9.12 13.69
C ASP A 217 23.20 -10.08 12.85
N GLN A 218 22.10 -10.58 13.42
CA GLN A 218 21.18 -11.44 12.67
C GLN A 218 20.54 -10.69 11.50
N PHE A 219 20.13 -9.43 11.70
CA PHE A 219 19.63 -8.60 10.61
C PHE A 219 20.66 -8.38 9.50
N HIS A 220 21.91 -8.02 9.84
CA HIS A 220 22.96 -7.88 8.83
C HIS A 220 23.22 -9.19 8.06
N ARG A 221 23.11 -10.34 8.73
CA ARG A 221 23.29 -11.66 8.12
C ARG A 221 22.13 -12.09 7.24
N LEU A 222 20.91 -11.67 7.56
CA LEU A 222 19.72 -11.83 6.71
C LEU A 222 19.89 -11.00 5.44
N ILE A 223 20.23 -9.72 5.59
CA ILE A 223 20.38 -8.76 4.48
C ILE A 223 21.50 -9.19 3.51
N SER A 224 22.65 -9.62 4.05
CA SER A 224 23.75 -10.12 3.21
C SER A 224 23.42 -11.42 2.46
N ARG A 225 22.26 -12.03 2.71
CA ARG A 225 21.74 -13.23 2.03
C ARG A 225 20.45 -12.95 1.25
N GLY A 226 20.28 -11.72 0.78
CA GLY A 226 19.19 -11.36 -0.15
C GLY A 226 17.87 -10.94 0.50
N VAL A 227 17.83 -10.79 1.83
CA VAL A 227 16.66 -10.21 2.48
C VAL A 227 16.62 -8.71 2.21
N ALA A 228 15.53 -8.27 1.58
CA ALA A 228 15.33 -6.91 1.12
C ALA A 228 14.08 -6.25 1.71
N LYS A 229 13.16 -7.03 2.32
CA LYS A 229 12.02 -6.54 3.10
C LYS A 229 12.02 -7.22 4.47
N ILE A 230 11.79 -6.44 5.52
CA ILE A 230 11.63 -6.93 6.89
C ILE A 230 10.31 -6.41 7.45
N ASN A 231 9.43 -7.32 7.85
CA ASN A 231 8.16 -6.97 8.51
C ASN A 231 8.39 -6.73 10.00
N TYR A 232 7.76 -5.67 10.53
CA TYR A 232 8.02 -5.22 11.90
C TYR A 232 6.82 -4.50 12.51
N TYR A 233 6.19 -5.13 13.49
CA TYR A 233 5.07 -4.55 14.24
C TYR A 233 5.18 -4.72 15.74
N THR A 234 5.36 -5.95 16.22
CA THR A 234 5.27 -6.28 17.66
C THR A 234 6.10 -5.36 18.56
N ALA A 235 7.35 -5.04 18.18
CA ALA A 235 8.18 -4.11 18.93
C ALA A 235 7.65 -2.66 18.95
N LEU A 236 7.06 -2.17 17.85
CA LEU A 236 6.43 -0.84 17.78
C LEU A 236 5.20 -0.78 18.68
N ALA A 237 4.35 -1.81 18.65
CA ALA A 237 3.20 -1.95 19.54
C ALA A 237 3.62 -1.98 21.01
N ASP A 238 4.70 -2.69 21.34
CA ASP A 238 5.24 -2.75 22.69
C ASP A 238 5.81 -1.40 23.16
N MET A 239 6.49 -0.66 22.28
CA MET A 239 6.98 0.70 22.56
C MET A 239 5.83 1.67 22.82
N ALA A 240 4.83 1.68 21.94
CA ALA A 240 3.64 2.51 22.09
C ALA A 240 2.90 2.19 23.40
N GLY A 241 2.66 0.90 23.67
CA GLY A 241 2.01 0.46 24.90
C GLY A 241 2.81 0.77 26.17
N ARG A 242 4.16 0.71 26.12
CA ARG A 242 5.02 1.14 27.23
C ARG A 242 4.88 2.63 27.49
N GLN A 243 4.88 3.45 26.44
CA GLN A 243 4.73 4.91 26.58
C GLN A 243 3.38 5.28 27.18
N VAL A 244 2.29 4.70 26.69
CA VAL A 244 0.94 4.92 27.25
C VAL A 244 0.88 4.53 28.73
N ARG A 245 1.45 3.38 29.12
CA ARG A 245 1.50 2.95 30.53
C ARG A 245 2.35 3.88 31.40
N ALA A 246 3.44 4.41 30.87
CA ALA A 246 4.27 5.38 31.58
C ALA A 246 3.50 6.67 31.84
N ASN A 247 2.79 7.19 30.83
CA ASN A 247 1.95 8.37 30.95
C ASN A 247 0.80 8.17 31.94
N ALA A 248 0.16 6.99 31.92
CA ALA A 248 -0.91 6.64 32.86
C ALA A 248 -0.43 6.49 34.31
N GLY A 249 0.84 6.12 34.51
CA GLY A 249 1.45 5.99 35.83
C GLY A 249 1.96 7.31 36.43
N ALA A 250 2.03 8.39 35.66
CA ALA A 250 2.36 9.71 36.16
C ALA A 250 1.21 10.21 37.07
N GLU A 251 1.53 10.88 38.19
CA GLU A 251 0.56 11.33 39.21
C GLU A 251 -0.34 12.50 38.75
N HIS A 252 -0.97 12.39 37.58
CA HIS A 252 -1.93 13.35 37.05
C HIS A 252 -3.14 12.63 36.46
N ASN A 253 -4.34 13.19 36.68
CA ASN A 253 -5.57 12.81 35.98
C ASN A 253 -5.49 13.29 34.52
N GLY A 254 -4.59 12.70 33.74
CA GLY A 254 -4.38 13.02 32.34
C GLY A 254 -5.60 12.67 31.50
N SER A 255 -5.91 13.54 30.56
CA SER A 255 -6.85 13.29 29.47
C SER A 255 -6.29 12.28 28.47
N TYR A 256 -7.11 11.86 27.49
CA TYR A 256 -6.64 11.01 26.40
C TYR A 256 -5.40 11.58 25.68
N THR A 257 -5.34 12.90 25.47
CA THR A 257 -4.20 13.52 24.79
C THR A 257 -2.91 13.42 25.61
N ASP A 258 -3.01 13.51 26.93
CA ASP A 258 -1.86 13.34 27.84
C ASP A 258 -1.36 11.89 27.83
N LEU A 259 -2.28 10.91 27.71
CA LEU A 259 -1.90 9.50 27.58
C LEU A 259 -1.18 9.18 26.27
N MET A 260 -1.47 9.90 25.20
CA MET A 260 -0.88 9.70 23.88
C MET A 260 0.42 10.50 23.66
N GLU A 261 0.79 11.37 24.60
CA GLU A 261 2.01 12.18 24.52
C GLU A 261 3.26 11.28 24.37
N GLY A 262 4.14 11.64 23.42
CA GLY A 262 5.38 10.91 23.16
C GLY A 262 5.24 9.54 22.48
N VAL A 263 4.02 9.03 22.24
CA VAL A 263 3.82 7.74 21.55
C VAL A 263 4.39 7.77 20.14
N ARG A 264 4.16 8.86 19.40
CA ARG A 264 4.69 9.07 18.04
C ARG A 264 6.22 9.07 18.02
N ASP A 265 6.84 9.75 18.98
CA ASP A 265 8.29 9.83 19.10
C ASP A 265 8.91 8.47 19.48
N ALA A 266 8.26 7.70 20.36
CA ALA A 266 8.70 6.37 20.72
C ALA A 266 8.68 5.40 19.53
N ILE A 267 7.64 5.47 18.69
CA ILE A 267 7.56 4.72 17.44
C ILE A 267 8.64 5.19 16.47
N SER A 268 8.76 6.51 16.24
CA SER A 268 9.75 7.10 15.35
C SER A 268 11.17 6.67 15.72
N ALA A 269 11.54 6.72 17.00
CA ALA A 269 12.87 6.34 17.47
C ALA A 269 13.21 4.87 17.17
N GLU A 270 12.25 3.95 17.32
CA GLU A 270 12.49 2.54 17.00
C GLU A 270 12.54 2.29 15.49
N VAL A 271 11.73 2.99 14.70
CA VAL A 271 11.81 2.94 13.23
C VAL A 271 13.16 3.48 12.73
N GLU A 272 13.65 4.59 13.28
CA GLU A 272 14.99 5.13 12.97
C GLU A 272 16.11 4.15 13.35
N ARG A 273 15.97 3.43 14.47
CA ARG A 273 16.90 2.36 14.85
C ARG A 273 16.91 1.24 13.82
N CYS A 274 15.73 0.77 13.41
CA CYS A 274 15.59 -0.28 12.40
C CYS A 274 16.21 0.14 11.07
N MET A 275 15.91 1.33 10.56
CA MET A 275 16.48 1.85 9.29
C MET A 275 18.01 1.91 9.32
N ARG A 276 18.59 2.25 10.48
CA ARG A 276 20.06 2.26 10.66
C ARG A 276 20.64 0.86 10.57
N VAL A 277 20.06 -0.10 11.29
CA VAL A 277 20.50 -1.50 11.30
C VAL A 277 20.28 -2.17 9.94
N TRP A 278 19.21 -1.80 9.24
CA TRP A 278 18.87 -2.39 7.95
C TRP A 278 19.53 -1.70 6.75
N GLY A 279 20.35 -0.67 7.00
CA GLY A 279 21.16 0.00 5.97
C GLY A 279 20.37 0.88 4.99
N SER A 280 19.15 1.28 5.35
CA SER A 280 18.25 2.03 4.47
C SER A 280 18.35 3.55 4.62
N ILE A 281 19.06 4.04 5.64
CA ILE A 281 19.34 5.48 5.84
C ILE A 281 20.04 6.07 4.60
N GLU A 282 19.62 7.27 4.19
CA GLU A 282 20.11 8.01 3.01
C GLU A 282 19.94 7.31 1.66
N ARG A 283 19.14 6.23 1.56
CA ARG A 283 18.88 5.54 0.28
C ARG A 283 17.82 6.21 -0.59
N ALA A 284 17.01 7.13 -0.04
CA ALA A 284 15.93 7.77 -0.77
C ALA A 284 16.38 8.50 -2.07
N PRO A 285 17.43 9.35 -2.07
CA PRO A 285 17.78 10.13 -3.26
C PRO A 285 18.15 9.25 -4.45
N GLU A 286 18.97 8.21 -4.23
CA GLU A 286 19.33 7.28 -5.30
C GLU A 286 18.09 6.51 -5.79
N LEU A 287 17.27 6.01 -4.87
CA LEU A 287 16.10 5.22 -5.23
C LEU A 287 15.10 6.01 -6.06
N LEU A 288 14.85 7.29 -5.73
CA LEU A 288 13.95 8.16 -6.51
C LEU A 288 14.42 8.37 -7.95
N THR A 289 15.72 8.25 -8.25
CA THR A 289 16.22 8.35 -9.64
C THR A 289 16.03 7.08 -10.46
N ARG A 290 15.80 5.94 -9.80
CA ARG A 290 15.72 4.61 -10.43
C ARG A 290 14.33 3.99 -10.35
N CYS A 291 13.50 4.45 -9.42
CA CYS A 291 12.22 3.86 -9.11
C CYS A 291 11.10 4.54 -9.89
N THR A 292 10.20 3.73 -10.46
CA THR A 292 9.03 4.24 -11.19
C THR A 292 8.06 4.91 -10.21
N PRO A 293 7.68 6.18 -10.45
CA PRO A 293 6.61 6.85 -9.71
C PRO A 293 5.27 6.12 -9.85
N TRP A 294 4.53 5.98 -8.74
CA TRP A 294 3.20 5.40 -8.79
C TRP A 294 2.20 6.42 -9.36
N SER A 295 1.65 6.12 -10.54
CA SER A 295 0.88 7.08 -11.33
C SER A 295 -0.52 6.56 -11.64
N PRO A 296 -1.56 7.01 -10.91
CA PRO A 296 -2.95 6.72 -11.28
C PRO A 296 -3.30 7.30 -12.66
N VAL A 297 -4.34 6.73 -13.28
CA VAL A 297 -4.89 7.21 -14.55
C VAL A 297 -6.34 7.62 -14.37
N GLU A 298 -6.68 8.77 -14.91
CA GLU A 298 -8.03 9.31 -15.00
C GLU A 298 -8.58 9.01 -16.40
N HIS A 299 -9.45 8.02 -16.51
CA HIS A 299 -10.17 7.71 -17.75
C HIS A 299 -11.44 8.54 -17.82
N VAL A 300 -11.42 9.57 -18.66
CA VAL A 300 -12.50 10.54 -18.81
C VAL A 300 -13.32 10.22 -20.05
N ILE A 301 -14.63 10.09 -19.88
CA ILE A 301 -15.58 9.97 -20.99
C ILE A 301 -16.61 11.09 -20.89
N ILE A 302 -16.61 12.02 -21.83
CA ILE A 302 -17.70 13.01 -21.98
C ILE A 302 -18.59 12.61 -23.14
N TYR A 303 -19.91 12.66 -22.94
CA TYR A 303 -20.86 12.09 -23.89
C TYR A 303 -22.25 12.73 -23.82
N ASN A 304 -23.01 12.54 -24.90
CA ASN A 304 -24.46 12.75 -24.95
C ASN A 304 -25.17 11.40 -25.07
N VAL A 305 -26.43 11.34 -24.66
CA VAL A 305 -27.29 10.17 -24.87
C VAL A 305 -28.32 10.48 -25.95
N SER A 306 -28.67 9.46 -26.72
CA SER A 306 -29.74 9.47 -27.70
C SER A 306 -30.71 8.32 -27.42
N ALA A 307 -31.96 8.48 -27.80
CA ALA A 307 -33.00 7.45 -27.68
C ALA A 307 -33.39 7.02 -26.24
N ILE A 308 -32.87 7.69 -25.21
CA ILE A 308 -33.25 7.47 -23.81
C ILE A 308 -33.52 8.80 -23.10
N SER A 309 -34.38 8.75 -22.09
CA SER A 309 -34.70 9.84 -21.19
C SER A 309 -33.59 10.08 -20.16
N GLU A 310 -33.64 11.22 -19.47
CA GLU A 310 -32.70 11.54 -18.40
C GLU A 310 -32.73 10.54 -17.22
N PRO A 311 -33.90 10.09 -16.72
CA PRO A 311 -33.95 9.03 -15.70
C PRO A 311 -33.34 7.70 -16.16
N GLU A 312 -33.50 7.33 -17.43
CA GLU A 312 -32.88 6.13 -17.98
C GLU A 312 -31.35 6.27 -18.08
N ALA A 313 -30.85 7.46 -18.42
CA ALA A 313 -29.42 7.74 -18.39
C ALA A 313 -28.85 7.68 -16.96
N GLU A 314 -29.59 8.19 -15.96
CA GLU A 314 -29.22 8.09 -14.55
C GLU A 314 -29.19 6.64 -14.05
N ALA A 315 -30.14 5.81 -14.47
CA ALA A 315 -30.17 4.38 -14.17
C ALA A 315 -28.99 3.64 -14.82
N MET A 316 -28.69 3.91 -16.10
CA MET A 316 -27.51 3.39 -16.78
C MET A 316 -26.22 3.81 -16.04
N MET A 317 -26.14 5.06 -15.61
CA MET A 317 -25.01 5.57 -14.83
C MET A 317 -24.86 4.84 -13.49
N ALA A 318 -25.96 4.59 -12.78
CA ALA A 318 -25.95 3.85 -11.53
C ALA A 318 -25.49 2.39 -11.69
N GLU A 319 -25.98 1.70 -12.72
CA GLU A 319 -25.54 0.33 -13.01
C GLU A 319 -24.07 0.29 -13.43
N GLY A 320 -23.62 1.23 -14.27
CA GLY A 320 -22.21 1.30 -14.63
C GLY A 320 -21.30 1.58 -13.44
N ARG A 321 -21.70 2.46 -12.50
CA ARG A 321 -20.92 2.65 -11.25
C ARG A 321 -20.78 1.34 -10.47
N LYS A 322 -21.86 0.57 -10.33
CA LYS A 322 -21.85 -0.72 -9.64
C LYS A 322 -20.95 -1.75 -10.35
N VAL A 323 -21.11 -1.92 -11.66
CA VAL A 323 -20.40 -2.94 -12.45
C VAL A 323 -18.91 -2.59 -12.59
N LEU A 324 -18.61 -1.35 -12.98
CA LEU A 324 -17.24 -0.94 -13.29
C LEU A 324 -16.37 -0.80 -12.03
N SER A 325 -16.95 -0.42 -10.88
CA SER A 325 -16.21 -0.34 -9.61
C SER A 325 -15.80 -1.71 -9.04
N ALA A 326 -16.36 -2.80 -9.57
CA ALA A 326 -15.98 -4.15 -9.19
C ALA A 326 -14.80 -4.71 -10.00
N ILE A 327 -14.37 -4.01 -11.05
CA ILE A 327 -13.26 -4.43 -11.90
C ILE A 327 -11.94 -4.17 -11.15
N PRO A 328 -11.04 -5.17 -11.03
CA PRO A 328 -9.74 -4.99 -10.39
C PRO A 328 -8.97 -3.80 -10.95
N GLY A 329 -8.35 -3.01 -10.07
CA GLY A 329 -7.58 -1.83 -10.44
C GLY A 329 -8.42 -0.56 -10.66
N VAL A 330 -9.75 -0.67 -10.74
CA VAL A 330 -10.66 0.49 -10.70
C VAL A 330 -10.81 0.96 -9.26
N ARG A 331 -10.32 2.16 -8.99
CA ARG A 331 -10.38 2.79 -7.67
C ARG A 331 -11.72 3.47 -7.43
N GLU A 332 -12.20 4.18 -8.44
CA GLU A 332 -13.40 5.00 -8.33
C GLU A 332 -14.08 5.13 -9.69
N VAL A 333 -15.41 5.21 -9.68
CA VAL A 333 -16.24 5.51 -10.85
C VAL A 333 -17.16 6.67 -10.48
N ILE A 334 -16.82 7.86 -10.96
CA ILE A 334 -17.63 9.06 -10.79
C ILE A 334 -18.42 9.30 -12.08
N THR A 335 -19.68 9.68 -11.92
CA THR A 335 -20.54 10.12 -13.01
C THR A 335 -21.01 11.52 -12.74
N GLY A 336 -21.12 12.35 -13.77
CA GLY A 336 -21.58 13.72 -13.62
C GLY A 336 -22.51 14.15 -14.74
N ARG A 337 -23.23 15.24 -14.47
CA ARG A 337 -24.06 15.96 -15.44
C ARG A 337 -23.55 17.39 -15.55
N ALA A 338 -23.55 17.93 -16.76
CA ALA A 338 -23.19 19.32 -16.99
C ALA A 338 -24.14 20.25 -16.22
N VAL A 339 -23.57 21.18 -15.46
CA VAL A 339 -24.32 22.24 -14.78
C VAL A 339 -24.77 23.31 -15.77
N GLN A 340 -23.97 23.55 -16.82
CA GLN A 340 -24.32 24.49 -17.90
C GLN A 340 -25.42 23.89 -18.77
N GLU A 341 -26.49 24.66 -19.00
CA GLU A 341 -27.64 24.22 -19.80
C GLU A 341 -27.27 23.93 -21.26
N ASN A 342 -26.37 24.72 -21.84
CA ASN A 342 -25.95 24.62 -23.24
C ASN A 342 -24.58 23.93 -23.41
N ALA A 343 -24.19 23.06 -22.48
CA ALA A 343 -22.94 22.31 -22.60
C ALA A 343 -22.94 21.42 -23.85
N LYS A 344 -21.81 21.36 -24.56
CA LYS A 344 -21.66 20.49 -25.74
C LYS A 344 -21.88 19.01 -25.40
N TYR A 345 -21.40 18.58 -24.23
CA TYR A 345 -21.62 17.24 -23.70
C TYR A 345 -22.38 17.33 -22.38
N ARG A 346 -23.46 16.56 -22.26
CA ARG A 346 -24.36 16.60 -21.10
C ARG A 346 -23.86 15.77 -19.93
N TYR A 347 -23.12 14.69 -20.18
CA TYR A 347 -22.74 13.71 -19.16
C TYR A 347 -21.24 13.43 -19.17
N THR A 348 -20.73 12.98 -18.03
CA THR A 348 -19.35 12.54 -17.87
C THR A 348 -19.24 11.24 -17.07
N TRP A 349 -18.28 10.41 -17.44
CA TRP A 349 -17.68 9.38 -16.60
C TRP A 349 -16.25 9.79 -16.28
N LEU A 350 -15.85 9.63 -15.04
CA LEU A 350 -14.46 9.65 -14.60
C LEU A 350 -14.20 8.33 -13.91
N VAL A 351 -13.37 7.48 -14.54
CA VAL A 351 -12.94 6.21 -13.98
C VAL A 351 -11.49 6.33 -13.56
N ARG A 352 -11.22 6.16 -12.28
CA ARG A 352 -9.87 6.20 -11.72
C ARG A 352 -9.27 4.82 -11.71
N PHE A 353 -8.18 4.65 -12.42
CA PHE A 353 -7.36 3.45 -12.37
C PHE A 353 -6.18 3.62 -11.43
N CYS A 354 -5.81 2.57 -10.70
CA CYS A 354 -4.66 2.62 -9.80
C CYS A 354 -3.32 2.76 -10.54
N HIS A 355 -3.23 2.30 -11.78
CA HIS A 355 -2.00 2.22 -12.57
C HIS A 355 -2.32 2.17 -14.09
N PRO A 356 -1.43 2.60 -15.01
CA PRO A 356 -1.70 2.58 -16.44
C PRO A 356 -1.96 1.19 -17.03
N LYS A 357 -1.39 0.13 -16.44
CA LYS A 357 -1.63 -1.26 -16.85
C LYS A 357 -3.11 -1.69 -16.76
N VAL A 358 -3.90 -1.02 -15.92
CA VAL A 358 -5.33 -1.29 -15.78
C VAL A 358 -6.11 -0.94 -17.05
N ILE A 359 -5.61 -0.03 -17.89
CA ILE A 359 -6.33 0.44 -19.09
C ILE A 359 -6.70 -0.74 -19.99
N ASP A 360 -5.75 -1.63 -20.26
CA ASP A 360 -5.96 -2.77 -21.16
C ASP A 360 -6.85 -3.82 -20.51
N SER A 361 -6.54 -4.20 -19.27
CA SER A 361 -7.32 -5.20 -18.53
C SER A 361 -8.77 -4.76 -18.28
N TYR A 362 -9.00 -3.47 -18.01
CA TYR A 362 -10.34 -2.87 -17.91
C TYR A 362 -11.09 -2.94 -19.23
N ARG A 363 -10.45 -2.56 -20.35
CA ARG A 363 -11.09 -2.55 -21.67
C ARG A 363 -11.57 -3.93 -22.09
N GLU A 364 -10.78 -4.95 -21.79
CA GLU A 364 -11.05 -6.36 -22.14
C GLU A 364 -11.92 -7.07 -21.10
N HIS A 365 -12.10 -6.50 -19.90
CA HIS A 365 -12.83 -7.16 -18.82
C HIS A 365 -14.29 -7.47 -19.24
N PRO A 366 -14.77 -8.73 -19.08
CA PRO A 366 -16.11 -9.13 -19.54
C PRO A 366 -17.25 -8.25 -19.00
N ALA A 367 -17.13 -7.80 -17.75
CA ALA A 367 -18.12 -6.92 -17.14
C ALA A 367 -18.16 -5.53 -17.80
N HIS A 368 -17.00 -4.96 -18.14
CA HIS A 368 -16.92 -3.70 -18.88
C HIS A 368 -17.46 -3.88 -20.30
N VAL A 369 -17.03 -4.91 -21.02
CA VAL A 369 -17.50 -5.21 -22.38
C VAL A 369 -19.02 -5.36 -22.40
N SER A 370 -19.57 -6.18 -21.50
CA SER A 370 -21.02 -6.39 -21.40
C SER A 370 -21.75 -5.08 -21.12
N PHE A 371 -21.33 -4.31 -20.10
CA PHE A 371 -21.95 -3.02 -19.78
C PHE A 371 -21.87 -2.05 -20.97
N ALA A 372 -20.68 -1.92 -21.56
CA ALA A 372 -20.40 -0.97 -22.61
C ALA A 372 -21.21 -1.28 -23.88
N ASP A 373 -21.29 -2.55 -24.29
CA ASP A 373 -21.97 -2.94 -25.53
C ASP A 373 -23.49 -3.01 -25.39
N THR A 374 -24.01 -3.31 -24.21
CA THR A 374 -25.45 -3.49 -24.02
C THR A 374 -26.16 -2.23 -23.53
N LEU A 375 -25.52 -1.43 -22.66
CA LEU A 375 -26.17 -0.31 -22.00
C LEU A 375 -25.63 1.05 -22.45
N PHE A 376 -24.32 1.18 -22.72
CA PHE A 376 -23.70 2.49 -22.94
C PHE A 376 -23.52 2.88 -24.41
N ARG A 377 -22.75 2.12 -25.19
CA ARG A 377 -22.42 2.43 -26.59
C ARG A 377 -23.64 2.58 -27.51
N PRO A 378 -24.74 1.81 -27.35
CA PRO A 378 -25.93 1.98 -28.19
C PRO A 378 -26.58 3.36 -28.08
N VAL A 379 -26.48 4.00 -26.91
CA VAL A 379 -27.13 5.30 -26.63
C VAL A 379 -26.14 6.47 -26.64
N ALA A 380 -24.85 6.22 -26.42
CA ALA A 380 -23.78 7.22 -26.34
C ALA A 380 -22.84 7.20 -27.57
N SER A 381 -23.42 7.41 -28.76
CA SER A 381 -22.66 7.45 -30.02
C SER A 381 -21.77 8.70 -30.13
N GLU A 382 -22.23 9.85 -29.62
CA GLU A 382 -21.46 11.08 -29.51
C GLU A 382 -20.69 11.13 -28.18
N ARG A 383 -19.42 10.72 -28.22
CA ARG A 383 -18.55 10.69 -27.04
C ARG A 383 -17.09 10.99 -27.36
N ILE A 384 -16.36 11.47 -26.37
CA ILE A 384 -14.90 11.53 -26.33
C ILE A 384 -14.45 10.70 -25.13
N SER A 385 -13.44 9.85 -25.33
CA SER A 385 -12.86 9.00 -24.29
C SER A 385 -11.34 9.14 -24.34
N ILE A 386 -10.73 9.60 -23.24
CA ILE A 386 -9.31 9.90 -23.15
C ILE A 386 -8.78 9.49 -21.77
N ASP A 387 -7.59 8.90 -21.76
CA ASP A 387 -6.83 8.55 -20.56
C ASP A 387 -5.86 9.69 -20.22
N TYR A 388 -5.90 10.17 -18.97
CA TYR A 388 -4.97 11.19 -18.46
C TYR A 388 -4.16 10.65 -17.31
N GLN A 389 -2.86 10.91 -17.30
CA GLN A 389 -2.03 10.67 -16.13
C GLN A 389 -2.10 11.89 -15.21
N THR A 390 -2.31 11.67 -13.92
CA THR A 390 -2.29 12.76 -12.95
C THR A 390 -0.87 13.30 -12.82
N LEU A 391 -0.71 14.60 -13.02
CA LEU A 391 0.54 15.30 -12.71
C LEU A 391 0.46 15.74 -11.24
N ASP A 392 1.19 15.06 -10.37
CA ASP A 392 1.34 15.49 -8.98
C ASP A 392 2.07 16.84 -8.98
N MET A 393 1.40 17.92 -8.60
CA MET A 393 2.06 19.21 -8.47
C MET A 393 3.09 19.15 -7.35
N GLU A 394 4.30 19.67 -7.59
CA GLU A 394 5.26 20.01 -6.54
C GLU A 394 4.68 21.13 -5.67
N TYR A 395 3.79 20.78 -4.74
CA TYR A 395 3.32 21.70 -3.71
C TYR A 395 4.43 21.85 -2.67
N THR A 396 5.38 22.76 -2.92
CA THR A 396 6.33 23.19 -1.88
C THR A 396 5.59 24.10 -0.90
N ALA A 397 5.91 24.02 0.40
CA ALA A 397 5.31 24.92 1.40
C ALA A 397 5.58 26.42 1.11
N GLU A 398 6.60 26.72 0.31
CA GLU A 398 6.89 28.06 -0.23
C GLU A 398 5.80 28.57 -1.19
N SER A 399 5.13 27.71 -1.97
CA SER A 399 4.08 28.15 -2.89
C SER A 399 2.78 28.54 -2.16
N ALA A 400 2.48 27.90 -1.03
CA ALA A 400 1.26 28.19 -0.25
C ALA A 400 1.34 29.50 0.54
N SER A 401 2.54 29.92 0.94
CA SER A 401 2.73 31.11 1.79
C SER A 401 2.76 32.43 1.02
N GLN A 402 2.98 32.40 -0.30
CA GLN A 402 2.95 33.61 -1.14
C GLN A 402 1.55 33.94 -1.70
N ASP A 403 0.67 32.96 -1.88
CA ASP A 403 -0.59 33.17 -2.63
C ASP A 403 -1.84 33.47 -1.76
N ILE A 404 -1.81 33.22 -0.45
CA ILE A 404 -2.99 33.43 0.41
C ILE A 404 -3.22 34.93 0.74
N ALA A 405 -2.23 35.79 0.50
CA ALA A 405 -2.34 37.21 0.85
C ALA A 405 -3.16 38.07 -0.13
N VAL A 406 -3.55 37.57 -1.32
CA VAL A 406 -4.03 38.45 -2.41
C VAL A 406 -5.52 38.30 -2.78
N ALA A 407 -6.24 37.26 -2.39
CA ALA A 407 -7.50 36.92 -3.07
C ALA A 407 -8.84 37.14 -2.31
N TRP A 408 -8.87 37.79 -1.15
CA TRP A 408 -10.14 38.10 -0.45
C TRP A 408 -10.21 39.54 0.07
N GLN A 409 -9.92 40.53 -0.78
CA GLN A 409 -10.36 41.89 -0.53
C GLN A 409 -11.79 42.08 -1.06
N VAL A 410 -12.77 41.91 -0.17
CA VAL A 410 -14.16 42.32 -0.42
C VAL A 410 -14.17 43.85 -0.59
N PRO A 411 -14.64 44.40 -1.73
CA PRO A 411 -14.71 45.84 -1.91
C PRO A 411 -15.64 46.45 -0.86
N ARG A 412 -15.11 47.32 0.01
CA ARG A 412 -15.96 48.18 0.83
C ARG A 412 -16.62 49.19 -0.10
N ASN A 413 -17.95 49.13 -0.22
CA ASN A 413 -18.75 50.16 -0.88
C ASN A 413 -18.49 51.51 -0.20
N GLU A 414 -17.80 52.42 -0.87
CA GLU A 414 -17.82 53.84 -0.49
C GLU A 414 -19.16 54.46 -0.93
N PRO A 415 -19.81 55.26 -0.07
CA PRO A 415 -21.05 55.94 -0.42
C PRO A 415 -20.76 57.00 -1.48
N ARG A 416 -21.41 56.88 -2.65
CA ARG A 416 -21.43 57.92 -3.67
C ARG A 416 -22.04 59.20 -3.09
N THR A 417 -21.23 60.23 -2.93
CA THR A 417 -21.70 61.60 -2.69
C THR A 417 -22.36 62.12 -3.97
N THR A 418 -23.64 62.44 -3.87
CA THR A 418 -24.42 63.14 -4.89
C THR A 418 -23.96 64.60 -4.98
N GLY A 419 -23.52 65.02 -6.18
CA GLY A 419 -23.43 66.42 -6.58
C GLY A 419 -24.58 66.77 -7.50
#